data_AF-R0BMN6-F1
#
_entry.id   AF-R0BMN6-F1
#
_cell.length_a   1.000
_cell.length_b   1.000
_cell.length_c   1.000
_cell.angle_alpha   90.00
_cell.angle_beta   90.00
_cell.angle_gamma   90.00
#
_symmetry.space_group_name_H-M   'P 1'
#
loop_
_entity.id
_entity.type
_entity.pdbx_description
1 polymer ?
#
loop_
_entity_poly.entity_id
_entity_poly.type
_entity_poly.pdbx_seq_one_letter_code
_entity_poly.pdbx_strand_id
1 'polypeptide(L)'
;MSHLSKNLARVDAGTCVACGCCLKVCPRQALSVFKGSYAVVNQDACVGCGLCAKECPASVISILPRSHQETESAQTGGNRHE
;
A
#
# COMPACT_ATOMS: atom_id res chain seq x y z
N MET A 1 0.60 11.91 20.60
CA MET A 1 1.50 10.74 20.69
C MET A 1 1.55 10.06 19.34
N SER A 2 2.78 9.87 18.84
CA SER A 2 3.15 9.05 17.67
C SER A 2 2.77 9.59 16.29
N HIS A 3 3.57 10.57 15.84
CA HIS A 3 3.87 10.75 14.41
C HIS A 3 4.23 9.39 13.81
N LEU A 4 3.37 8.84 12.96
CA LEU A 4 3.72 7.66 12.19
C LEU A 4 3.71 8.07 10.73
N SER A 5 4.88 8.49 10.27
CA SER A 5 5.31 8.47 8.88
C SER A 5 5.21 7.04 8.36
N LYS A 6 3.97 6.59 8.08
CA LYS A 6 3.68 5.21 7.67
C LYS A 6 4.18 5.01 6.25
N ASN A 7 5.24 4.24 6.09
CA ASN A 7 5.54 3.60 4.82
C ASN A 7 4.61 2.39 4.66
N LEU A 8 4.15 2.13 3.44
CA LEU A 8 3.20 1.09 3.10
C LEU A 8 3.73 0.26 1.95
N ALA A 9 3.46 -1.04 2.01
CA ALA A 9 3.71 -1.90 0.87
C ALA A 9 2.60 -1.72 -0.18
N ARG A 10 3.01 -1.58 -1.44
CA ARG A 10 2.14 -1.56 -2.62
C ARG A 10 2.54 -2.73 -3.52
N VAL A 11 1.54 -3.48 -3.97
CA VAL A 11 1.72 -4.64 -4.86
C VAL A 11 1.24 -4.24 -6.25
N ASP A 12 2.00 -4.59 -7.28
CA ASP A 12 1.56 -4.47 -8.67
C ASP A 12 0.61 -5.62 -9.05
N ALA A 13 -0.67 -5.31 -9.31
CA ALA A 13 -1.69 -6.30 -9.61
C ALA A 13 -1.55 -6.92 -11.02
N GLY A 14 -0.82 -6.28 -11.93
CA GLY A 14 -0.60 -6.80 -13.29
C GLY A 14 0.44 -7.92 -13.33
N THR A 15 1.40 -7.88 -12.42
CA THR A 15 2.53 -8.83 -12.38
C THR A 15 2.43 -9.80 -11.20
N CYS A 16 1.66 -9.48 -10.17
CA CYS A 16 1.43 -10.37 -9.03
C CYS A 16 0.61 -11.60 -9.46
N VAL A 17 1.13 -12.79 -9.17
CA VAL A 17 0.47 -14.08 -9.42
C VAL A 17 -0.17 -14.69 -8.17
N ALA A 18 -0.39 -13.88 -7.12
CA ALA A 18 -0.91 -14.32 -5.83
C ALA A 18 -0.22 -15.58 -5.24
N CYS A 19 1.12 -15.67 -5.37
CA CYS A 19 1.89 -16.83 -4.89
C CYS A 19 1.77 -17.11 -3.37
N GLY A 20 1.39 -16.10 -2.58
CA GLY A 20 1.18 -16.24 -1.14
C GLY A 20 2.44 -16.16 -0.28
N CYS A 21 3.64 -16.02 -0.85
CA CYS A 21 4.89 -15.89 -0.07
C CYS A 21 4.87 -14.66 0.84
N CYS A 22 4.40 -13.53 0.32
CA CYS A 22 4.30 -12.28 1.07
C CYS A 22 3.34 -12.36 2.26
N LEU A 23 2.30 -13.21 2.19
CA LEU A 23 1.36 -13.44 3.31
C LEU A 23 2.04 -14.22 4.44
N LYS A 24 2.85 -15.22 4.11
CA LYS A 24 3.54 -16.08 5.10
C LYS A 24 4.62 -15.34 5.88
N VAL A 25 5.37 -14.45 5.22
CA VAL A 25 6.43 -13.68 5.88
C VAL A 25 5.90 -12.48 6.68
N CYS A 26 4.66 -12.05 6.45
CA CYS A 26 4.15 -10.85 7.08
C CYS A 26 3.82 -11.11 8.56
N PRO A 27 4.54 -10.53 9.54
CA PRO A 27 4.30 -10.77 10.96
C PRO A 27 2.98 -10.16 11.44
N ARG A 28 2.45 -9.18 10.70
CA ARG A 28 1.18 -8.51 10.98
C ARG A 28 0.02 -9.06 10.17
N GLN A 29 0.28 -10.02 9.28
CA GLN A 29 -0.70 -10.55 8.32
C GLN A 29 -1.48 -9.45 7.61
N ALA A 30 -0.78 -8.38 7.21
CA ALA A 30 -1.37 -7.20 6.59
C ALA A 30 -1.66 -7.39 5.09
N LEU A 31 -1.51 -8.59 4.54
CA LEU A 31 -1.76 -8.90 3.13
C LEU A 31 -2.88 -9.92 3.01
N SER A 32 -3.74 -9.72 2.01
CA SER A 32 -4.83 -10.62 1.65
C SER A 32 -4.84 -10.86 0.15
N VAL A 33 -5.23 -12.05 -0.31
CA VAL A 33 -5.34 -12.34 -1.75
C VAL A 33 -6.73 -11.95 -2.24
N PHE A 34 -6.80 -11.07 -3.24
CA PHE A 34 -8.06 -10.66 -3.85
C PHE A 34 -8.38 -11.56 -5.05
N LYS A 35 -9.51 -12.29 -4.96
CA LYS A 35 -10.03 -13.18 -6.01
C LYS A 35 -9.01 -14.20 -6.58
N GLY A 36 -7.98 -14.56 -5.82
CA GLY A 36 -6.91 -15.44 -6.29
C GLY A 36 -6.03 -14.82 -7.37
N SER A 37 -6.16 -13.52 -7.65
CA SER A 37 -5.45 -12.86 -8.75
C SER A 37 -4.20 -12.14 -8.26
N TYR A 38 -4.33 -11.28 -7.25
CA TYR A 38 -3.21 -10.50 -6.73
C TYR A 38 -3.32 -10.28 -5.22
N ALA A 39 -2.19 -9.93 -4.58
CA ALA A 39 -2.16 -9.57 -3.17
C ALA A 39 -2.55 -8.11 -2.96
N VAL A 40 -3.40 -7.85 -1.98
CA VAL A 40 -3.85 -6.54 -1.52
C VAL A 40 -3.30 -6.29 -0.13
N VAL A 41 -2.77 -5.10 0.09
CA VAL A 41 -2.17 -4.69 1.37
C VAL A 41 -3.18 -3.88 2.16
N ASN A 42 -3.41 -4.28 3.40
CA ASN A 42 -4.21 -3.53 4.37
C ASN A 42 -3.34 -2.42 4.98
N GLN A 43 -3.72 -1.17 4.72
CA GLN A 43 -2.96 0.02 5.13
C GLN A 43 -3.03 0.32 6.63
N ASP A 44 -4.00 -0.27 7.35
CA ASP A 44 -4.16 -0.10 8.79
C ASP A 44 -3.30 -1.10 9.57
N ALA A 45 -3.12 -2.30 9.02
CA ALA A 45 -2.26 -3.34 9.59
C ALA A 45 -0.79 -3.24 9.12
N CYS A 46 -0.55 -2.68 7.93
CA CYS A 46 0.79 -2.59 7.34
C CYS A 46 1.63 -1.51 8.04
N VAL A 47 2.83 -1.91 8.45
CA VAL A 47 3.82 -1.04 9.10
C VAL A 47 4.97 -0.65 8.16
N GLY A 48 4.95 -1.10 6.91
CA GLY A 48 6.00 -0.77 5.94
C GLY A 48 7.35 -1.44 6.19
N CYS A 49 7.40 -2.60 6.85
CA CYS A 49 8.65 -3.27 7.21
C CYS A 49 9.50 -3.76 6.02
N GLY A 50 8.92 -3.90 4.83
CA GLY A 50 9.64 -4.31 3.62
C GLY A 50 9.93 -5.81 3.49
N LEU A 51 9.56 -6.65 4.47
CA LEU A 51 9.81 -8.09 4.42
C LEU A 51 9.11 -8.77 3.22
N CYS A 52 7.87 -8.38 2.93
CA CYS A 52 7.12 -8.91 1.79
C CYS A 52 7.81 -8.61 0.45
N ALA A 53 8.48 -7.47 0.30
CA ALA A 53 9.20 -7.12 -0.92
C ALA A 53 10.45 -7.98 -1.12
N LYS A 54 11.16 -8.31 -0.04
CA LYS A 54 12.33 -9.20 -0.09
C LYS A 54 11.98 -10.64 -0.45
N GLU A 55 10.88 -11.15 0.10
CA GLU A 55 10.42 -12.53 -0.17
C GLU A 55 9.66 -12.68 -1.50
N CYS A 56 9.36 -11.58 -2.19
CA CYS A 56 8.62 -11.66 -3.43
C CYS A 56 9.56 -12.11 -4.57
N PRO A 57 9.38 -13.32 -5.14
CA PRO A 57 10.27 -13.80 -6.21
C PRO A 57 10.11 -12.98 -7.50
N ALA A 58 8.93 -12.38 -7.70
CA ALA A 58 8.66 -11.49 -8.83
C ALA A 58 9.08 -10.04 -8.57
N SER A 59 9.50 -9.72 -7.34
CA SER A 59 9.89 -8.36 -6.91
C SER A 59 8.86 -7.27 -7.26
N VAL A 60 7.57 -7.61 -7.23
CA VAL A 60 6.45 -6.73 -7.64
C VAL A 60 5.94 -5.82 -6.51
N ILE A 61 6.59 -5.85 -5.35
CA ILE A 61 6.16 -5.14 -4.15
C ILE A 61 7.11 -3.98 -3.90
N SER A 62 6.56 -2.77 -3.86
CA SER A 62 7.29 -1.54 -3.59
C SER A 62 6.87 -0.95 -2.25
N ILE A 63 7.80 -0.38 -1.49
CA ILE A 63 7.51 0.33 -0.24
C ILE A 63 7.45 1.82 -0.54
N LEU A 64 6.28 2.41 -0.34
CA LEU A 64 6.02 3.83 -0.62
C LEU A 64 5.57 4.54 0.66
N PRO A 65 5.93 5.82 0.86
CA PRO A 65 5.34 6.62 1.94
C PRO A 65 3.84 6.78 1.71
N ARG A 66 3.04 6.75 2.78
CA ARG A 66 1.61 7.04 2.75
C ARG A 66 1.40 8.54 2.49
N SER A 67 1.45 8.96 1.23
CA SER A 67 0.99 10.29 0.83
C SER A 67 -0.53 10.30 0.93
N HIS A 68 -1.06 10.97 1.96
CA HIS A 68 -2.46 11.38 2.01
C HIS A 68 -2.76 12.19 0.73
N GLN A 69 -3.40 11.57 -0.26
CA GLN A 69 -4.13 12.28 -1.31
C GLN A 69 -5.58 11.82 -1.21
N GLU A 70 -6.22 12.35 -0.17
CA GLU A 70 -7.67 12.57 -0.15
C GLU A 70 -8.01 13.43 -1.37
N THR A 71 -9.12 13.10 -2.00
CA THR A 71 -9.75 13.84 -3.08
C THR A 71 -10.18 15.24 -2.64
N GLU A 72 -9.26 16.21 -2.55
CA GLU A 72 -9.63 17.64 -2.37
C GLU A 72 -8.66 18.56 -3.15
N SER A 73 -8.93 18.72 -4.44
CA SER A 73 -8.62 19.95 -5.20
C SER A 73 -9.68 20.22 -6.28
N ALA A 74 -10.95 19.91 -5.96
CA ALA A 74 -12.09 20.62 -6.52
C ALA A 74 -12.45 21.77 -5.56
N GLN A 75 -11.53 22.71 -5.37
CA GLN A 75 -11.75 23.95 -4.60
C GLN A 75 -11.00 25.10 -5.28
N THR A 76 -11.57 25.65 -6.35
CA THR A 76 -11.42 27.08 -6.66
C THR A 76 -12.81 27.67 -6.51
N GLY A 77 -13.11 28.07 -5.28
CA GLY A 77 -14.22 28.99 -5.00
C GLY A 77 -13.72 30.43 -5.12
N GLY A 78 -14.40 31.20 -5.97
CA GLY A 78 -14.66 32.63 -5.78
C GLY A 78 -13.49 33.60 -5.86
N ASN A 79 -13.16 34.07 -7.07
CA ASN A 79 -12.50 35.37 -7.25
C ASN A 79 -13.55 36.48 -7.32
N ARG A 80 -14.12 36.86 -6.17
CA ARG A 80 -14.79 38.15 -6.02
C ARG A 80 -13.70 39.21 -5.93
N HIS A 81 -13.24 39.70 -7.08
CA HIS A 81 -12.58 40.99 -7.19
C HIS A 81 -13.65 42.01 -7.55
N GLU A 82 -13.83 42.97 -6.65
CA GLU A 82 -14.43 44.32 -6.76
C GLU A 82 -15.24 44.69 -8.02
#